data_AF-A0A954FZ58-F1
#
_entry.id   AF-A0A954FZ58-F1
#
_cell.length_a   1.000
_cell.length_b   1.000
_cell.length_c   1.000
_cell.angle_alpha   90.00
_cell.angle_beta   90.00
_cell.angle_gamma   90.00
#
_symmetry.space_group_name_H-M   'P 1'
#
loop_
_entity.id
_entity.type
_entity.pdbx_description
1 polymer ?
#
loop_
_entity_poly.entity_id
_entity_poly.type
_entity_poly.pdbx_seq_one_letter_code
_entity_poly.pdbx_strand_id
1 'polypeptide(L)'
;VESLTSRAPLGATDLAQALKTVMQGLQKEQPRAIVYIGDGMSSAKLISLPQMAALTRQLASQHVPVHSYAVGPRKDLQLLGILGVYTGGVVLTDLAEGEQDRPVIVGKKLAQAVQAPVFYPESIQVSDKKLELDTSRALPVRTDRETIYLARGDLNGRLTVQLSNKHLNGVWKFNVPVAQAVNSFLAVPWANYERGQELGVAFAGQRLMNLARTAHEEQMAQLEFAGTQAIRSGNFEQAAKLGNLLQQLDPGNSRGDSLLKLSKQFKQDQLAQADTKQPAAEAKAQPEAKSDPQPPIDDSISKVEQLRQIKGAQMKIEVSNAIEEARQTSAENPDGALGLLKRTLNFVKSTSDIDVDLRQQLERRLNNMMVDVRSQMEVAETRRIRQQQQLAQLEQQKRLVDQVLLEDEKLEQLIDRVRSLIQDGKHGNSDAYEEAEAVSRVAVDMEPGNGPATAALFTSEAAGQLDKVFRMRSLRADRFLETLYQVELSHVPFPDEPPIRWPAAPVWTALTERRKKWAAVDLHRNSPAEQRIFEELQKETEANFPDIPLSEVMTYFAELHNITILINSNDLGEEGLTVDEPVNVSLSGIKLKSALNIILKPIGLTYVIEDEVMKITTIVKADEIYSTRVYPVA
;
A
#
# COMPACT_ATOMS: atom_id res chain seq x y z
N VAL A 1 25.43 28.26 0.59
CA VAL A 1 24.83 27.11 -0.14
C VAL A 1 25.52 26.89 -1.47
N GLU A 2 25.78 27.95 -2.26
CA GLU A 2 26.45 27.88 -3.56
C GLU A 2 27.81 27.15 -3.55
N SER A 3 28.57 27.28 -2.44
CA SER A 3 29.82 26.55 -2.18
C SER A 3 29.68 25.03 -1.94
N LEU A 4 28.44 24.51 -1.89
CA LEU A 4 28.14 23.08 -1.88
C LEU A 4 27.73 22.60 -3.27
N THR A 5 26.97 23.40 -4.04
CA THR A 5 26.60 23.07 -5.43
C THR A 5 27.79 23.07 -6.39
N SER A 6 28.91 23.69 -6.01
CA SER A 6 30.19 23.65 -6.74
C SER A 6 31.09 22.45 -6.37
N ARG A 7 30.65 21.52 -5.51
CA ARG A 7 31.44 20.34 -5.11
C ARG A 7 31.08 19.09 -5.91
N ALA A 8 32.06 18.49 -6.57
CA ALA A 8 31.91 17.16 -7.16
C ALA A 8 31.91 16.06 -6.06
N PRO A 9 30.97 15.10 -6.07
CA PRO A 9 30.99 13.97 -5.15
C PRO A 9 32.05 12.93 -5.58
N LEU A 10 33.11 12.77 -4.79
CA LEU A 10 34.25 11.89 -5.11
C LEU A 10 34.04 10.40 -4.71
N GLY A 11 32.78 9.97 -4.57
CA GLY A 11 32.37 8.56 -4.46
C GLY A 11 32.70 7.80 -3.16
N ALA A 12 33.77 8.13 -2.45
CA ALA A 12 34.25 7.38 -1.29
C ALA A 12 34.36 8.24 -0.02
N THR A 13 33.91 7.69 1.12
CA THR A 13 33.79 8.41 2.41
C THR A 13 34.72 7.81 3.47
N ASP A 14 35.63 8.61 4.05
CA ASP A 14 36.30 8.29 5.33
C ASP A 14 35.64 9.13 6.43
N LEU A 15 34.65 8.53 7.11
CA LEU A 15 33.84 9.24 8.11
C LEU A 15 34.63 9.51 9.39
N ALA A 16 35.60 8.66 9.74
CA ALA A 16 36.47 8.89 10.89
C ALA A 16 37.40 10.09 10.66
N GLN A 17 37.97 10.23 9.46
CA GLN A 17 38.81 11.36 9.11
C GLN A 17 37.98 12.65 8.97
N ALA A 18 36.80 12.58 8.35
CA ALA A 18 35.88 13.71 8.26
C ALA A 18 35.51 14.28 9.64
N LEU A 19 35.11 13.41 10.58
CA LEU A 19 34.78 13.82 11.96
C LEU A 19 36.00 14.42 12.69
N LYS A 20 37.20 13.84 12.54
CA LYS A 20 38.44 14.41 13.11
C LYS A 20 38.77 15.79 12.54
N THR A 21 38.63 15.98 11.23
CA THR A 21 38.87 17.29 10.58
C THR A 21 37.86 18.34 11.05
N VAL A 22 36.58 17.97 11.21
CA VAL A 22 35.57 18.86 11.81
C VAL A 22 35.94 19.20 13.26
N MET A 23 36.31 18.22 14.09
CA MET A 23 36.74 18.48 15.48
C MET A 23 37.94 19.43 15.60
N GLN A 24 38.86 19.43 14.63
CA GLN A 24 40.00 20.37 14.60
C GLN A 24 39.57 21.81 14.29
N GLY A 25 38.51 22.02 13.50
CA GLY A 25 37.98 23.34 13.17
C GLY A 25 37.02 23.95 14.20
N LEU A 26 36.56 23.17 15.19
CA LEU A 26 35.57 23.60 16.17
C LEU A 26 36.20 24.41 17.33
N GLN A 27 35.91 25.72 17.37
CA GLN A 27 36.36 26.64 18.42
C GLN A 27 35.81 26.26 19.81
N LYS A 28 36.71 26.15 20.81
CA LYS A 28 36.40 25.51 22.11
C LYS A 28 35.43 26.27 23.02
N GLU A 29 35.25 27.57 22.80
CA GLU A 29 34.59 28.49 23.74
C GLU A 29 33.06 28.54 23.59
N GLN A 30 32.51 27.94 22.53
CA GLN A 30 31.07 27.92 22.26
C GLN A 30 30.47 26.50 22.44
N PRO A 31 29.14 26.40 22.66
CA PRO A 31 28.40 25.17 22.42
C PRO A 31 28.63 24.69 20.98
N ARG A 32 28.94 23.40 20.82
CA ARG A 32 29.34 22.80 19.54
C ARG A 32 28.53 21.55 19.31
N ALA A 33 28.02 21.38 18.08
CA ALA A 33 27.40 20.15 17.61
C ALA A 33 27.89 19.85 16.20
N ILE A 34 27.84 18.58 15.80
CA ILE A 34 28.10 18.14 14.42
C ILE A 34 26.78 17.64 13.84
N VAL A 35 26.47 18.02 12.59
CA VAL A 35 25.35 17.47 11.82
C VAL A 35 25.92 16.75 10.60
N TYR A 36 25.78 15.44 10.58
CA TYR A 36 26.08 14.60 9.44
C TYR A 36 24.82 14.38 8.58
N ILE A 37 24.97 14.37 7.25
CA ILE A 37 23.92 14.06 6.29
C ILE A 37 24.53 13.11 5.25
N GLY A 38 23.92 11.93 5.07
CA GLY A 38 24.42 10.88 4.20
C GLY A 38 23.97 9.49 4.64
N ASP A 39 24.50 8.44 4.02
CA ASP A 39 24.17 7.04 4.31
C ASP A 39 24.80 6.51 5.63
N GLY A 40 25.85 7.14 6.12
CA GLY A 40 26.68 6.67 7.23
C GLY A 40 27.79 5.70 6.83
N MET A 41 27.89 5.34 5.55
CA MET A 41 28.84 4.34 5.06
C MET A 41 30.26 4.93 4.99
N SER A 42 31.18 4.42 5.80
CA SER A 42 32.61 4.79 5.73
C SER A 42 33.34 3.99 4.62
N SER A 43 32.87 4.13 3.38
CA SER A 43 33.25 3.31 2.22
C SER A 43 34.72 3.39 1.80
N ALA A 44 35.42 4.50 2.08
CA ALA A 44 36.86 4.63 1.81
C ALA A 44 37.71 3.90 2.87
N LYS A 45 37.17 3.77 4.10
CA LYS A 45 37.90 3.23 5.24
C LYS A 45 36.96 2.78 6.35
N LEU A 46 36.90 1.47 6.58
CA LEU A 46 36.15 0.88 7.69
C LEU A 46 36.71 1.37 9.05
N ILE A 47 35.80 1.76 9.94
CA ILE A 47 36.13 2.22 11.30
C ILE A 47 36.02 1.02 12.24
N SER A 48 37.12 0.59 12.86
CA SER A 48 37.07 -0.51 13.83
C SER A 48 36.45 -0.09 15.17
N LEU A 49 35.86 -1.03 15.90
CA LEU A 49 35.20 -0.76 17.19
C LEU A 49 36.10 0.02 18.18
N PRO A 50 37.40 -0.28 18.36
CA PRO A 50 38.28 0.53 19.22
C PRO A 50 38.48 1.96 18.72
N GLN A 51 38.51 2.19 17.40
CA GLN A 51 38.63 3.54 16.82
C GLN A 51 37.33 4.33 17.03
N MET A 52 36.18 3.69 16.86
CA MET A 52 34.86 4.30 17.14
C MET A 52 34.69 4.60 18.63
N ALA A 53 35.17 3.71 19.52
CA ALA A 53 35.12 3.93 20.96
C ALA A 53 35.95 5.15 21.34
N ALA A 54 37.20 5.24 20.86
CA ALA A 54 38.06 6.41 21.07
C ALA A 54 37.44 7.70 20.53
N LEU A 55 36.91 7.69 19.30
CA LEU A 55 36.31 8.86 18.64
C LEU A 55 35.07 9.37 19.40
N THR A 56 34.12 8.48 19.71
CA THR A 56 32.91 8.85 20.48
C THR A 56 33.23 9.25 21.92
N ARG A 57 34.29 8.72 22.53
CA ARG A 57 34.76 9.13 23.87
C ARG A 57 35.37 10.54 23.83
N GLN A 58 36.12 10.87 22.77
CA GLN A 58 36.70 12.20 22.56
C GLN A 58 35.62 13.26 22.24
N LEU A 59 34.59 12.90 21.48
CA LEU A 59 33.45 13.78 21.20
C LEU A 59 32.63 14.05 22.48
N ALA A 60 32.30 13.00 23.24
CA ALA A 60 31.56 13.13 24.49
C ALA A 60 32.32 13.94 25.56
N SER A 61 33.63 13.72 25.73
CA SER A 61 34.44 14.47 26.71
C SER A 61 34.65 15.94 26.35
N GLN A 62 34.37 16.33 25.10
CA GLN A 62 34.33 17.72 24.65
C GLN A 62 32.90 18.29 24.57
N HIS A 63 31.90 17.53 25.01
CA HIS A 63 30.46 17.83 24.94
C HIS A 63 29.95 18.13 23.51
N VAL A 64 30.46 17.42 22.50
CA VAL A 64 30.08 17.60 21.09
C VAL A 64 29.18 16.46 20.61
N PRO A 65 27.84 16.64 20.53
CA PRO A 65 26.94 15.63 19.99
C PRO A 65 27.01 15.56 18.46
N VAL A 66 26.91 14.35 17.92
CA VAL A 66 26.87 14.07 16.48
C VAL A 66 25.45 13.69 16.09
N HIS A 67 24.72 14.68 15.58
CA HIS A 67 23.42 14.50 14.94
C HIS A 67 23.61 13.93 13.54
N SER A 68 22.69 13.11 13.08
CA SER A 68 22.74 12.47 11.76
C SER A 68 21.37 12.52 11.09
N TYR A 69 21.35 12.72 9.78
CA TYR A 69 20.21 12.42 8.92
C TYR A 69 20.65 11.36 7.91
N ALA A 70 20.17 10.13 8.11
CA ALA A 70 20.42 8.99 7.25
C ALA A 70 19.62 9.16 5.94
N VAL A 71 20.29 9.13 4.79
CA VAL A 71 19.70 9.40 3.48
C VAL A 71 20.08 8.32 2.47
N GLY A 72 19.11 7.90 1.64
CA GLY A 72 19.35 7.01 0.50
C GLY A 72 19.08 5.51 0.77
N PRO A 73 19.19 4.64 -0.26
CA PRO A 73 18.63 3.28 -0.24
C PRO A 73 19.42 2.25 0.59
N ARG A 74 20.59 2.61 1.10
CA ARG A 74 21.40 1.78 2.03
C ARG A 74 21.92 2.71 3.11
N LYS A 75 21.79 2.33 4.39
CA LYS A 75 22.08 3.19 5.54
C LYS A 75 22.79 2.39 6.63
N ASP A 76 23.92 2.86 7.12
CA ASP A 76 24.56 2.29 8.31
C ASP A 76 23.93 2.88 9.58
N LEU A 77 22.69 2.45 9.85
CA LEU A 77 21.95 2.86 11.04
C LEU A 77 22.62 2.40 12.35
N GLN A 78 23.48 1.37 12.31
CA GLN A 78 24.25 0.92 13.47
C GLN A 78 25.37 1.91 13.79
N LEU A 79 26.17 2.31 12.80
CA LEU A 79 27.25 3.29 12.94
C LEU A 79 26.72 4.67 13.34
N LEU A 80 25.70 5.16 12.62
CA LEU A 80 25.05 6.44 12.95
C LEU A 80 24.39 6.36 14.34
N GLY A 81 23.79 5.22 14.67
CA GLY A 81 23.25 4.89 15.98
C GLY A 81 24.28 5.01 17.11
N ILE A 82 25.44 4.38 16.97
CA ILE A 82 26.56 4.46 17.90
C ILE A 82 27.04 5.92 18.06
N LEU A 83 27.19 6.67 16.96
CA LEU A 83 27.54 8.09 17.02
C LEU A 83 26.49 8.89 17.83
N GLY A 84 25.20 8.73 17.52
CA GLY A 84 24.11 9.42 18.21
C GLY A 84 23.98 9.05 19.69
N VAL A 85 24.08 7.76 20.03
CA VAL A 85 24.04 7.28 21.41
C VAL A 85 25.21 7.84 22.21
N TYR A 86 26.44 7.49 21.84
CA TYR A 86 27.62 7.71 22.68
C TYR A 86 28.12 9.15 22.71
N THR A 87 27.61 10.03 21.83
CA THR A 87 27.89 11.48 21.87
C THR A 87 26.69 12.32 22.30
N GLY A 88 25.48 11.75 22.41
CA GLY A 88 24.28 12.53 22.70
C GLY A 88 23.70 13.28 21.51
N GLY A 89 23.82 12.73 20.29
CA GLY A 89 23.14 13.22 19.10
C GLY A 89 21.78 12.54 18.84
N VAL A 90 21.13 12.94 17.75
CA VAL A 90 19.86 12.37 17.27
C VAL A 90 20.05 11.88 15.83
N VAL A 91 19.58 10.67 15.52
CA VAL A 91 19.73 10.01 14.22
C VAL A 91 18.38 9.98 13.50
N LEU A 92 18.08 11.02 12.72
CA LEU A 92 16.95 11.03 11.80
C LEU A 92 17.24 10.14 10.58
N THR A 93 16.21 9.77 9.83
CA THR A 93 16.31 9.04 8.55
C THR A 93 15.26 9.60 7.60
N ASP A 94 15.51 9.56 6.29
CA ASP A 94 14.42 9.58 5.31
C ASP A 94 13.60 8.27 5.38
N LEU A 95 12.33 8.35 5.03
CA LEU A 95 11.42 7.23 4.77
C LEU A 95 11.04 7.16 3.27
N ALA A 96 11.66 8.00 2.44
CA ALA A 96 11.52 8.14 0.99
C ALA A 96 10.13 8.57 0.46
N GLU A 97 9.04 8.36 1.19
CA GLU A 97 7.67 8.46 0.66
C GLU A 97 6.75 9.43 1.44
N GLY A 98 7.24 10.12 2.48
CA GLY A 98 6.38 10.88 3.41
C GLY A 98 6.52 12.40 3.36
N GLU A 99 5.42 13.14 3.61
CA GLU A 99 5.47 14.60 3.85
C GLU A 99 6.43 15.00 4.99
N GLN A 100 6.67 14.08 5.94
CA GLN A 100 7.54 14.26 7.10
C GLN A 100 9.02 14.44 6.75
N ASP A 101 9.44 14.03 5.53
CA ASP A 101 10.80 14.14 5.01
C ASP A 101 11.07 15.44 4.25
N ARG A 102 10.07 16.32 4.10
CA ARG A 102 10.26 17.65 3.49
C ARG A 102 11.44 18.38 4.16
N PRO A 103 12.43 18.90 3.39
CA PRO A 103 13.66 19.47 3.96
C PRO A 103 13.44 20.55 5.03
N VAL A 104 12.36 21.33 4.94
CA VAL A 104 11.96 22.34 5.93
C VAL A 104 11.61 21.69 7.29
N ILE A 105 10.92 20.54 7.27
CA ILE A 105 10.50 19.81 8.48
C ILE A 105 11.70 19.10 9.10
N VAL A 106 12.51 18.40 8.29
CA VAL A 106 13.73 17.73 8.76
C VAL A 106 14.74 18.74 9.30
N GLY A 107 14.98 19.83 8.58
CA GLY A 107 15.86 20.92 9.01
C GLY A 107 15.42 21.54 10.34
N LYS A 108 14.11 21.76 10.54
CA LYS A 108 13.58 22.22 11.83
C LYS A 108 13.82 21.22 12.96
N LYS A 109 13.56 19.92 12.73
CA LYS A 109 13.83 18.84 13.71
C LYS A 109 15.31 18.76 14.07
N LEU A 110 16.23 18.88 13.09
CA LEU A 110 17.68 18.91 13.33
C LEU A 110 18.12 20.16 14.10
N ALA A 111 17.62 21.35 13.74
CA ALA A 111 17.95 22.60 14.42
C ALA A 111 17.51 22.59 15.90
N GLN A 112 16.31 22.04 16.19
CA GLN A 112 15.84 21.82 17.55
C GLN A 112 16.76 20.86 18.31
N ALA A 113 17.15 19.74 17.70
CA ALA A 113 18.06 18.78 18.32
C ALA A 113 19.46 19.36 18.58
N VAL A 114 19.99 20.22 17.70
CA VAL A 114 21.28 20.91 17.90
C VAL A 114 21.23 21.89 19.09
N GLN A 115 20.06 22.46 19.39
CA GLN A 115 19.88 23.43 20.49
C GLN A 115 19.50 22.77 21.83
N ALA A 116 18.94 21.55 21.82
CA ALA A 116 18.47 20.90 23.04
C ALA A 116 19.63 20.40 23.93
N PRO A 117 19.54 20.59 25.27
CA PRO A 117 20.64 20.34 26.19
C PRO A 117 20.94 18.84 26.37
N VAL A 118 22.22 18.53 26.56
CA VAL A 118 22.73 17.17 26.77
C VAL A 118 23.39 17.07 28.15
N PHE A 119 22.91 16.15 28.99
CA PHE A 119 23.58 15.76 30.22
C PHE A 119 24.59 14.64 29.93
N TYR A 120 25.87 14.89 30.21
CA TYR A 120 26.95 13.91 30.08
C TYR A 120 27.31 13.33 31.46
N PRO A 121 26.84 12.12 31.82
CA PRO A 121 27.26 11.43 33.03
C PRO A 121 28.69 10.89 32.89
N GLU A 122 29.44 10.88 33.98
CA GLU A 122 30.76 10.23 34.10
C GLU A 122 30.63 8.78 34.59
N SER A 123 29.55 8.44 35.29
CA SER A 123 29.30 7.10 35.85
C SER A 123 27.83 6.68 35.81
N ILE A 124 27.60 5.37 35.69
CA ILE A 124 26.32 4.68 35.88
C ILE A 124 26.41 3.72 37.06
N GLN A 125 25.35 3.65 37.86
CA GLN A 125 25.15 2.62 38.88
C GLN A 125 23.74 2.02 38.74
N VAL A 126 23.64 0.70 38.89
CA VAL A 126 22.39 -0.06 38.80
C VAL A 126 22.20 -0.84 40.10
N SER A 127 20.98 -0.85 40.64
CA SER A 127 20.70 -1.42 41.97
C SER A 127 20.88 -2.94 42.06
N ASP A 128 20.63 -3.67 40.97
CA ASP A 128 20.90 -5.11 40.90
C ASP A 128 22.25 -5.35 40.20
N LYS A 129 23.19 -5.92 40.95
CA LYS A 129 24.55 -6.25 40.49
C LYS A 129 24.61 -7.50 39.61
N LYS A 130 23.49 -8.21 39.42
CA LYS A 130 23.38 -9.36 38.49
C LYS A 130 23.07 -8.95 37.06
N LEU A 131 22.67 -7.69 36.83
CA LEU A 131 22.41 -7.16 35.49
C LEU A 131 23.72 -6.79 34.82
N GLU A 132 24.16 -7.61 33.87
CA GLU A 132 25.29 -7.31 32.99
C GLU A 132 24.81 -6.31 31.93
N LEU A 133 25.47 -5.14 31.80
CA LEU A 133 25.16 -4.15 30.77
C LEU A 133 25.97 -4.41 29.50
N ASP A 134 25.41 -4.07 28.34
CA ASP A 134 26.08 -4.11 27.03
C ASP A 134 27.02 -2.90 26.80
N THR A 135 27.18 -2.05 27.80
CA THR A 135 28.04 -0.87 27.75
C THR A 135 28.66 -0.57 29.10
N SER A 136 29.99 -0.46 29.14
CA SER A 136 30.73 0.02 30.32
C SER A 136 30.69 1.54 30.48
N ARG A 137 30.26 2.28 29.44
CA ARG A 137 30.13 3.75 29.46
C ARG A 137 28.73 4.19 29.89
N ALA A 138 28.69 5.20 30.75
CA ALA A 138 27.49 5.99 30.97
C ALA A 138 27.18 6.81 29.69
N LEU A 139 25.92 6.77 29.27
CA LEU A 139 25.44 7.34 28.00
C LEU A 139 24.85 8.75 28.21
N PRO A 140 25.12 9.71 27.31
CA PRO A 140 24.54 11.05 27.38
C PRO A 140 23.00 11.06 27.26
N VAL A 141 22.37 11.79 28.19
CA VAL A 141 20.90 11.87 28.36
C VAL A 141 20.37 13.23 27.88
N ARG A 142 19.16 13.24 27.34
CA ARG A 142 18.51 14.41 26.72
C ARG A 142 17.03 14.47 27.06
N THR A 143 16.39 15.61 26.78
CA THR A 143 14.93 15.82 26.95
C THR A 143 14.11 15.57 25.67
N ASP A 144 14.76 15.55 24.50
CA ASP A 144 14.14 15.38 23.18
C ASP A 144 14.31 13.97 22.58
N ARG A 145 14.96 13.06 23.32
CA ARG A 145 15.30 11.70 22.89
C ARG A 145 15.48 10.79 24.10
N GLU A 146 14.91 9.59 24.06
CA GLU A 146 15.16 8.56 25.07
C GLU A 146 16.64 8.15 25.09
N THR A 147 17.10 7.58 26.19
CA THR A 147 18.46 7.00 26.28
C THR A 147 18.33 5.57 26.75
N ILE A 148 18.67 4.64 25.85
CA ILE A 148 18.44 3.20 26.00
C ILE A 148 19.75 2.56 26.50
N TYR A 149 19.63 1.58 27.39
CA TYR A 149 20.69 0.66 27.78
C TYR A 149 20.14 -0.75 27.60
N LEU A 150 20.98 -1.72 27.19
CA LEU A 150 20.58 -3.12 27.23
C LEU A 150 21.21 -3.80 28.46
N ALA A 151 20.45 -4.72 29.06
CA ALA A 151 20.86 -5.45 30.25
C ALA A 151 20.52 -6.94 30.08
N ARG A 152 21.37 -7.81 30.62
CA ARG A 152 21.16 -9.26 30.67
C ARG A 152 21.18 -9.73 32.12
N GLY A 153 20.10 -10.40 32.54
CA GLY A 153 19.93 -10.96 33.88
C GLY A 153 18.46 -10.93 34.33
N ASP A 154 18.18 -11.55 35.48
CA ASP A 154 16.81 -11.71 36.00
C ASP A 154 16.32 -10.47 36.77
N LEU A 155 15.21 -9.87 36.33
CA LEU A 155 14.62 -8.67 36.96
C LEU A 155 13.63 -9.03 38.08
N ASN A 156 14.16 -9.23 39.29
CA ASN A 156 13.39 -9.73 40.45
C ASN A 156 12.80 -8.65 41.39
N GLY A 157 12.78 -7.37 40.99
CA GLY A 157 12.26 -6.30 41.84
C GLY A 157 12.45 -4.89 41.29
N ARG A 158 12.11 -3.87 42.10
CA ARG A 158 12.23 -2.45 41.71
C ARG A 158 13.67 -2.10 41.34
N LEU A 159 13.88 -1.77 40.08
CA LEU A 159 15.15 -1.35 39.52
C LEU A 159 15.39 0.13 39.83
N THR A 160 16.58 0.49 40.30
CA THR A 160 17.03 1.87 40.39
C THR A 160 18.28 2.05 39.55
N VAL A 161 18.29 3.08 38.69
CA VAL A 161 19.44 3.48 37.88
C VAL A 161 19.85 4.88 38.29
N GLN A 162 21.12 5.09 38.54
CA GLN A 162 21.71 6.37 38.91
C GLN A 162 22.77 6.76 37.88
N LEU A 163 22.70 8.00 37.40
CA LEU A 163 23.67 8.59 36.45
C LEU A 163 24.21 9.88 37.04
N SER A 164 25.54 9.99 37.16
CA SER A 164 26.18 11.12 37.83
C SER A 164 27.42 11.64 37.11
N ASN A 165 27.67 12.94 37.25
CA ASN A 165 28.97 13.57 37.04
C ASN A 165 29.29 14.50 38.23
N LYS A 166 30.41 15.23 38.18
CA LYS A 166 30.85 16.19 39.20
C LYS A 166 29.83 17.25 39.64
N HIS A 167 28.80 17.55 38.85
CA HIS A 167 27.87 18.65 39.09
C HIS A 167 26.42 18.21 39.31
N LEU A 168 26.00 17.08 38.73
CA LEU A 168 24.62 16.61 38.72
C LEU A 168 24.53 15.09 38.95
N ASN A 169 23.51 14.68 39.69
CA ASN A 169 23.21 13.30 40.01
C ASN A 169 21.72 13.02 39.78
N GLY A 170 21.39 12.20 38.77
CA GLY A 170 20.03 11.78 38.46
C GLY A 170 19.76 10.36 38.94
N VAL A 171 18.57 10.12 39.50
CA VAL A 171 18.13 8.81 40.00
C VAL A 171 16.75 8.47 39.45
N TRP A 172 16.66 7.39 38.67
CA TRP A 172 15.42 6.87 38.11
C TRP A 172 15.04 5.56 38.79
N LYS A 173 13.74 5.37 39.06
CA LYS A 173 13.20 4.20 39.75
C LYS A 173 12.10 3.58 38.88
N PHE A 174 12.30 2.32 38.50
CA PHE A 174 11.42 1.56 37.62
C PHE A 174 10.83 0.36 38.38
N ASN A 175 9.54 0.10 38.21
CA ASN A 175 8.97 -1.19 38.61
C ASN A 175 9.21 -2.20 37.47
N VAL A 176 9.26 -3.51 37.76
CA VAL A 176 9.47 -4.54 36.72
C VAL A 176 8.31 -4.52 35.73
N PRO A 177 8.54 -4.36 34.41
CA PRO A 177 7.49 -4.53 33.41
C PRO A 177 7.16 -6.00 33.20
N VAL A 178 5.95 -6.30 32.72
CA VAL A 178 5.59 -7.66 32.29
C VAL A 178 6.48 -8.06 31.11
N ALA A 179 7.07 -9.26 31.18
CA ALA A 179 7.94 -9.78 30.13
C ALA A 179 7.19 -9.93 28.80
N GLN A 180 7.80 -9.49 27.70
CA GLN A 180 7.24 -9.53 26.35
C GLN A 180 8.09 -10.42 25.46
N ALA A 181 7.48 -11.47 24.88
CA ALA A 181 8.19 -12.46 24.06
C ALA A 181 8.67 -11.93 22.69
N VAL A 182 8.17 -10.78 22.23
CA VAL A 182 8.28 -10.32 20.83
C VAL A 182 9.46 -9.34 20.64
N ASN A 183 10.62 -9.62 21.24
CA ASN A 183 11.78 -8.71 21.27
C ASN A 183 13.12 -9.39 20.90
N SER A 184 13.09 -10.43 20.05
CA SER A 184 14.31 -11.18 19.65
C SER A 184 15.37 -10.31 18.95
N PHE A 185 15.00 -9.20 18.32
CA PHE A 185 15.94 -8.22 17.78
C PHE A 185 16.95 -7.66 18.82
N LEU A 186 16.60 -7.67 20.12
CA LEU A 186 17.51 -7.28 21.20
C LEU A 186 18.57 -8.35 21.53
N ALA A 187 18.41 -9.58 21.04
CA ALA A 187 19.44 -10.61 21.15
C ALA A 187 20.61 -10.37 20.19
N VAL A 188 20.39 -9.68 19.07
CA VAL A 188 21.43 -9.46 18.04
C VAL A 188 22.58 -8.56 18.55
N PRO A 189 22.36 -7.42 19.24
CA PRO A 189 23.43 -6.70 19.92
C PRO A 189 24.17 -7.57 20.95
N TRP A 190 23.44 -8.36 21.75
CA TRP A 190 24.00 -9.22 22.79
C TRP A 190 24.83 -10.40 22.26
N ALA A 191 24.49 -10.94 21.09
CA ALA A 191 25.26 -12.00 20.43
C ALA A 191 26.60 -11.49 19.87
N ASN A 192 26.69 -10.18 19.59
CA ASN A 192 27.89 -9.50 19.05
C ASN A 192 28.65 -8.68 20.12
N TYR A 193 28.32 -8.84 21.41
CA TYR A 193 28.95 -8.10 22.52
C TYR A 193 30.06 -8.93 23.18
N GLU A 194 31.30 -8.45 23.11
CA GLU A 194 32.42 -8.99 23.88
C GLU A 194 32.51 -8.36 25.27
N ARG A 195 32.84 -9.16 26.29
CA ARG A 195 32.92 -8.67 27.69
C ARG A 195 33.96 -7.57 27.85
N GLY A 196 33.51 -6.37 28.22
CA GLY A 196 34.35 -5.18 28.40
C GLY A 196 34.34 -4.22 27.21
N GLN A 197 33.63 -4.55 26.13
CA GLN A 197 33.40 -3.66 24.99
C GLN A 197 32.68 -2.37 25.43
N GLU A 198 33.21 -1.22 25.01
CA GLU A 198 32.61 0.10 25.34
C GLU A 198 31.36 0.43 24.51
N LEU A 199 31.11 -0.30 23.41
CA LEU A 199 30.11 0.00 22.39
C LEU A 199 29.20 -1.20 22.09
N GLY A 200 28.11 -1.35 22.86
CA GLY A 200 27.01 -2.29 22.55
C GLY A 200 25.76 -1.59 22.01
N VAL A 201 25.37 -0.45 22.61
CA VAL A 201 24.11 0.22 22.30
C VAL A 201 24.18 1.03 21.00
N ALA A 202 23.50 0.58 19.95
CA ALA A 202 23.30 1.36 18.72
C ALA A 202 22.00 2.18 18.69
N PHE A 203 21.13 2.10 19.71
CA PHE A 203 19.77 2.66 19.65
C PHE A 203 19.66 4.12 20.13
N ALA A 204 19.84 5.07 19.20
CA ALA A 204 19.70 6.52 19.43
C ALA A 204 18.23 6.98 19.60
N GLY A 205 17.60 6.53 20.70
CA GLY A 205 16.19 6.78 21.01
C GLY A 205 15.24 5.72 20.44
N GLN A 206 13.98 5.76 20.89
CA GLN A 206 12.98 4.72 20.60
C GLN A 206 12.73 4.54 19.10
N ARG A 207 12.77 5.62 18.30
CA ARG A 207 12.59 5.50 16.84
C ARG A 207 13.68 4.64 16.17
N LEU A 208 14.93 4.72 16.61
CA LEU A 208 16.00 3.89 16.01
C LEU A 208 15.93 2.44 16.50
N MET A 209 15.48 2.23 17.75
CA MET A 209 15.15 0.89 18.27
C MET A 209 14.00 0.24 17.48
N ASN A 210 12.94 1.01 17.18
CA ASN A 210 11.80 0.54 16.38
C ASN A 210 12.23 0.22 14.94
N LEU A 211 13.07 1.05 14.30
CA LEU A 211 13.63 0.76 12.97
C LEU A 211 14.48 -0.51 12.96
N ALA A 212 15.29 -0.73 14.00
CA ALA A 212 16.07 -1.97 14.15
C ALA A 212 15.16 -3.19 14.36
N ARG A 213 14.05 -3.05 15.09
CA ARG A 213 13.05 -4.12 15.21
C ARG A 213 12.41 -4.46 13.86
N THR A 214 11.95 -3.46 13.10
CA THR A 214 11.33 -3.67 11.78
C THR A 214 12.31 -4.29 10.79
N ALA A 215 13.57 -3.83 10.74
CA ALA A 215 14.60 -4.45 9.90
C ALA A 215 14.91 -5.91 10.31
N HIS A 216 14.84 -6.24 11.60
CA HIS A 216 14.96 -7.64 12.08
C HIS A 216 13.73 -8.48 11.72
N GLU A 217 12.52 -7.93 11.87
CA GLU A 217 11.26 -8.58 11.45
C GLU A 217 11.29 -8.89 9.93
N GLU A 218 11.74 -7.94 9.10
CA GLU A 218 11.95 -8.12 7.66
C GLU A 218 13.03 -9.18 7.35
N GLN A 219 14.19 -9.11 8.01
CA GLN A 219 15.28 -10.08 7.82
C GLN A 219 14.85 -11.50 8.19
N MET A 220 14.11 -11.67 9.29
CA MET A 220 13.58 -12.97 9.71
C MET A 220 12.55 -13.50 8.69
N ALA A 221 11.65 -12.65 8.19
CA ALA A 221 10.71 -13.03 7.13
C ALA A 221 11.42 -13.45 5.83
N GLN A 222 12.49 -12.76 5.43
CA GLN A 222 13.31 -13.14 4.27
C GLN A 222 14.03 -14.48 4.48
N LEU A 223 14.59 -14.73 5.67
CA LEU A 223 15.22 -16.00 6.02
C LEU A 223 14.23 -17.17 6.05
N GLU A 224 13.02 -16.96 6.56
CA GLU A 224 11.93 -17.96 6.55
C GLU A 224 11.42 -18.25 5.13
N PHE A 225 11.27 -17.22 4.28
CA PHE A 225 10.92 -17.40 2.88
C PHE A 225 12.02 -18.18 2.14
N ALA A 226 13.29 -17.79 2.28
CA ALA A 226 14.42 -18.50 1.68
C ALA A 226 14.53 -19.95 2.19
N GLY A 227 14.28 -20.20 3.47
CA GLY A 227 14.26 -21.55 4.04
C GLY A 227 13.12 -22.41 3.48
N THR A 228 11.95 -21.81 3.29
CA THR A 228 10.78 -22.47 2.68
C THR A 228 11.02 -22.78 1.20
N GLN A 229 11.63 -21.85 0.45
CA GLN A 229 12.02 -22.08 -0.95
C GLN A 229 13.13 -23.14 -1.08
N ALA A 230 14.08 -23.19 -0.13
CA ALA A 230 15.09 -24.25 -0.08
C ALA A 230 14.47 -25.64 0.14
N ILE A 231 13.37 -25.76 0.90
CA ILE A 231 12.60 -27.02 0.98
C ILE A 231 11.87 -27.33 -0.32
N ARG A 232 11.18 -26.35 -0.92
CA ARG A 232 10.44 -26.53 -2.19
C ARG A 232 11.35 -26.98 -3.35
N SER A 233 12.58 -26.48 -3.38
CA SER A 233 13.62 -26.86 -4.36
C SER A 233 14.42 -28.11 -3.99
N GLY A 234 14.04 -28.83 -2.93
CA GLY A 234 14.72 -30.05 -2.48
C GLY A 234 16.10 -29.85 -1.85
N ASN A 235 16.54 -28.61 -1.63
CA ASN A 235 17.81 -28.27 -1.01
C ASN A 235 17.72 -28.25 0.53
N PHE A 236 17.50 -29.43 1.11
CA PHE A 236 17.33 -29.62 2.55
C PHE A 236 18.57 -29.22 3.38
N GLU A 237 19.77 -29.20 2.79
CA GLU A 237 20.97 -28.71 3.50
C GLU A 237 20.97 -27.19 3.64
N GLN A 238 20.56 -26.46 2.59
CA GLN A 238 20.36 -25.00 2.68
C GLN A 238 19.20 -24.67 3.63
N ALA A 239 18.11 -25.43 3.61
CA ALA A 239 17.02 -25.29 4.58
C ALA A 239 17.48 -25.52 6.02
N ALA A 240 18.36 -26.51 6.26
CA ALA A 240 18.95 -26.74 7.59
C ALA A 240 19.86 -25.59 8.02
N LYS A 241 20.68 -25.04 7.12
CA LYS A 241 21.55 -23.87 7.40
C LYS A 241 20.71 -22.64 7.79
N LEU A 242 19.65 -22.35 7.03
CA LEU A 242 18.74 -21.23 7.29
C LEU A 242 17.91 -21.46 8.57
N GLY A 243 17.43 -22.68 8.83
CA GLY A 243 16.77 -23.04 10.09
C GLY A 243 17.66 -22.86 11.33
N ASN A 244 18.95 -23.23 11.25
CA ASN A 244 19.91 -22.99 12.32
C ASN A 244 20.17 -21.48 12.54
N LEU A 245 20.26 -20.69 11.47
CA LEU A 245 20.44 -19.24 11.55
C LEU A 245 19.22 -18.55 12.18
N LEU A 246 18.00 -18.95 11.78
CA LEU A 246 16.76 -18.50 12.41
C LEU A 246 16.75 -18.83 13.91
N GLN A 247 17.16 -20.04 14.29
CA GLN A 247 17.23 -20.46 15.70
C GLN A 247 18.31 -19.73 16.51
N GLN A 248 19.36 -19.20 15.87
CA GLN A 248 20.39 -18.37 16.50
C GLN A 248 19.91 -16.92 16.70
N LEU A 249 19.15 -16.37 15.75
CA LEU A 249 18.59 -15.02 15.81
C LEU A 249 17.35 -14.92 16.69
N ASP A 250 16.54 -16.00 16.73
CA ASP A 250 15.35 -16.12 17.58
C ASP A 250 15.16 -17.59 18.03
N PRO A 251 15.63 -17.94 19.24
CA PRO A 251 15.45 -19.27 19.81
C PRO A 251 14.00 -19.70 20.08
N GLY A 252 13.01 -18.80 19.93
CA GLY A 252 11.58 -19.10 20.03
C GLY A 252 10.90 -19.40 18.69
N ASN A 253 11.61 -19.30 17.56
CA ASN A 253 11.00 -19.34 16.23
C ASN A 253 10.53 -20.74 15.80
N SER A 254 9.22 -20.96 15.82
CA SER A 254 8.56 -22.21 15.43
C SER A 254 8.73 -22.60 13.95
N ARG A 255 8.99 -21.63 13.05
CA ARG A 255 9.30 -21.89 11.64
C ARG A 255 10.73 -22.38 11.46
N GLY A 256 11.71 -21.75 12.13
CA GLY A 256 13.09 -22.24 12.19
C GLY A 256 13.17 -23.68 12.70
N ASP A 257 12.48 -23.95 13.81
CA ASP A 257 12.34 -25.28 14.40
C ASP A 257 11.64 -26.29 13.46
N SER A 258 10.70 -25.84 12.61
CA SER A 258 10.05 -26.66 11.58
C SER A 258 10.97 -26.99 10.39
N LEU A 259 11.74 -26.01 9.89
CA LEU A 259 12.76 -26.24 8.85
C LEU A 259 13.82 -27.25 9.33
N LEU A 260 14.21 -27.17 10.60
CA LEU A 260 15.15 -28.10 11.24
C LEU A 260 14.57 -29.51 11.43
N LYS A 261 13.26 -29.67 11.60
CA LYS A 261 12.61 -30.99 11.68
C LYS A 261 12.53 -31.64 10.31
N LEU A 262 12.01 -30.92 9.30
CA LEU A 262 11.88 -31.42 7.93
C LEU A 262 13.23 -31.84 7.31
N SER A 263 14.27 -31.02 7.49
CA SER A 263 15.62 -31.34 7.00
C SER A 263 16.31 -32.50 7.76
N LYS A 264 15.89 -32.81 8.99
CA LYS A 264 16.34 -34.01 9.72
C LYS A 264 15.61 -35.27 9.27
N GLN A 265 14.29 -35.20 9.06
CA GLN A 265 13.50 -36.32 8.54
C GLN A 265 14.05 -36.80 7.20
N PHE A 266 14.26 -35.89 6.24
CA PHE A 266 14.81 -36.24 4.93
C PHE A 266 16.18 -36.97 5.01
N LYS A 267 17.04 -36.60 5.97
CA LYS A 267 18.31 -37.30 6.21
C LYS A 267 18.12 -38.70 6.80
N GLN A 268 17.06 -38.96 7.55
CA GLN A 268 16.72 -40.31 8.00
C GLN A 268 16.08 -41.13 6.88
N ASP A 269 15.23 -40.53 6.05
CA ASP A 269 14.58 -41.20 4.91
C ASP A 269 15.60 -41.64 3.86
N GLN A 270 16.62 -40.81 3.56
CA GLN A 270 17.73 -41.20 2.69
C GLN A 270 18.56 -42.38 3.23
N LEU A 271 18.70 -42.51 4.55
CA LEU A 271 19.38 -43.65 5.17
C LEU A 271 18.49 -44.91 5.14
N ALA A 272 17.19 -44.78 5.42
CA ALA A 272 16.24 -45.90 5.40
C ALA A 272 16.05 -46.51 4.00
N GLN A 273 16.16 -45.71 2.94
CA GLN A 273 16.11 -46.18 1.55
C GLN A 273 17.39 -46.89 1.08
N ALA A 274 18.49 -46.81 1.84
CA ALA A 274 19.73 -47.53 1.51
C ALA A 274 19.73 -49.00 1.95
N ASP A 275 19.06 -49.34 3.07
CA ASP A 275 19.11 -50.66 3.70
C ASP A 275 18.08 -51.69 3.17
N THR A 276 17.17 -51.30 2.28
CA THR A 276 16.00 -52.13 1.91
C THR A 276 16.14 -52.88 0.57
N LYS A 277 17.15 -53.77 0.46
CA LYS A 277 17.26 -54.76 -0.64
C LYS A 277 17.76 -56.15 -0.19
N GLN A 278 16.84 -57.02 0.23
CA GLN A 278 16.73 -58.46 -0.13
C GLN A 278 15.53 -59.13 0.59
N PRO A 279 15.02 -60.31 0.17
CA PRO A 279 13.60 -60.66 0.33
C PRO A 279 13.26 -61.72 1.40
N ALA A 280 11.96 -61.87 1.66
CA ALA A 280 11.34 -63.03 2.33
C ALA A 280 11.71 -64.35 1.59
N ALA A 281 12.05 -65.49 2.21
CA ALA A 281 11.60 -66.20 3.42
C ALA A 281 10.72 -67.42 3.06
N GLU A 282 11.22 -68.62 3.37
CA GLU A 282 10.51 -69.90 3.26
C GLU A 282 10.36 -70.54 4.65
N ALA A 283 9.23 -71.21 4.89
CA ALA A 283 8.98 -71.97 6.13
C ALA A 283 8.47 -73.38 5.80
N LYS A 284 8.99 -74.39 6.52
CA LYS A 284 8.63 -75.81 6.36
C LYS A 284 7.60 -76.25 7.43
N ALA A 285 6.80 -77.26 7.12
CA ALA A 285 5.84 -77.85 8.06
C ALA A 285 5.77 -79.39 7.97
N GLN A 286 5.57 -80.04 9.13
CA GLN A 286 5.38 -81.48 9.44
C GLN A 286 5.00 -81.55 10.96
N PRO A 287 4.57 -82.68 11.60
CA PRO A 287 4.52 -84.10 11.18
C PRO A 287 3.19 -84.87 11.55
N GLU A 288 3.22 -86.22 11.52
CA GLU A 288 2.35 -87.25 12.21
C GLU A 288 0.84 -87.39 11.77
N ALA A 289 0.16 -88.54 11.57
CA ALA A 289 0.22 -90.00 11.92
C ALA A 289 -0.57 -90.44 13.19
N LYS A 290 -1.31 -91.56 13.33
CA LYS A 290 -1.52 -92.86 12.59
C LYS A 290 -3.06 -93.19 12.49
N SER A 291 -3.70 -94.38 12.53
CA SER A 291 -3.42 -95.86 12.67
C SER A 291 -4.67 -96.74 12.35
N ASP A 292 -4.49 -98.07 12.19
CA ASP A 292 -5.49 -99.17 11.92
C ASP A 292 -6.33 -99.62 13.19
N PRO A 293 -7.28 -100.61 13.17
CA PRO A 293 -7.64 -101.65 12.16
C PRO A 293 -9.15 -102.03 11.92
N GLN A 294 -9.37 -103.11 11.14
CA GLN A 294 -10.63 -103.79 10.70
C GLN A 294 -10.96 -105.04 11.61
N PRO A 295 -11.98 -105.95 11.46
CA PRO A 295 -12.89 -106.29 10.32
C PRO A 295 -14.41 -106.55 10.72
N PRO A 296 -15.28 -107.31 9.97
CA PRO A 296 -16.76 -107.14 9.98
C PRO A 296 -17.66 -108.35 10.37
N ILE A 297 -18.99 -108.11 10.51
CA ILE A 297 -20.11 -109.09 10.39
C ILE A 297 -21.31 -108.42 9.66
N ASP A 298 -22.15 -109.18 8.94
CA ASP A 298 -23.29 -108.73 8.11
C ASP A 298 -24.64 -109.28 8.61
N ASP A 299 -25.73 -108.52 8.46
CA ASP A 299 -27.11 -109.04 8.38
C ASP A 299 -28.05 -108.07 7.62
N SER A 300 -29.14 -108.62 7.12
CA SER A 300 -29.99 -108.28 5.98
C SER A 300 -30.77 -106.95 6.00
N ILE A 301 -30.61 -106.09 7.00
CA ILE A 301 -30.94 -104.65 6.89
C ILE A 301 -29.89 -103.93 6.01
N SER A 302 -28.66 -104.47 5.99
CA SER A 302 -27.49 -103.92 5.33
C SER A 302 -27.72 -103.53 3.86
N LYS A 303 -28.58 -104.20 3.09
CA LYS A 303 -28.81 -103.87 1.67
C LYS A 303 -29.50 -102.53 1.41
N VAL A 304 -30.46 -102.12 2.23
CA VAL A 304 -31.12 -100.81 2.06
C VAL A 304 -30.20 -99.70 2.55
N GLU A 305 -29.45 -99.95 3.62
CA GLU A 305 -28.45 -99.02 4.13
C GLU A 305 -27.26 -98.88 3.17
N GLN A 306 -26.74 -99.97 2.59
CA GLN A 306 -25.72 -99.95 1.55
C GLN A 306 -26.19 -99.14 0.33
N LEU A 307 -27.43 -99.30 -0.13
CA LEU A 307 -27.96 -98.48 -1.23
C LEU A 307 -28.04 -96.99 -0.87
N ARG A 308 -28.45 -96.65 0.37
CA ARG A 308 -28.42 -95.26 0.88
C ARG A 308 -27.00 -94.72 1.08
N GLN A 309 -26.05 -95.56 1.50
CA GLN A 309 -24.64 -95.23 1.67
C GLN A 309 -23.94 -95.05 0.31
N ILE A 310 -24.27 -95.85 -0.70
CA ILE A 310 -23.77 -95.73 -2.07
C ILE A 310 -24.32 -94.46 -2.72
N LYS A 311 -25.64 -94.21 -2.67
CA LYS A 311 -26.22 -92.93 -3.11
C LYS A 311 -25.66 -91.74 -2.34
N GLY A 312 -25.46 -91.89 -1.02
CA GLY A 312 -24.84 -90.89 -0.16
C GLY A 312 -23.36 -90.63 -0.49
N ALA A 313 -22.61 -91.65 -0.89
CA ALA A 313 -21.22 -91.52 -1.35
C ALA A 313 -21.15 -90.85 -2.73
N GLN A 314 -22.03 -91.22 -3.66
CA GLN A 314 -22.19 -90.54 -4.94
C GLN A 314 -22.53 -89.06 -4.74
N MET A 315 -23.48 -88.73 -3.86
CA MET A 315 -23.83 -87.34 -3.55
C MET A 315 -22.69 -86.60 -2.81
N LYS A 316 -21.92 -87.27 -1.95
CA LYS A 316 -20.69 -86.69 -1.35
C LYS A 316 -19.66 -86.34 -2.42
N ILE A 317 -19.49 -87.19 -3.45
CA ILE A 317 -18.61 -86.93 -4.58
C ILE A 317 -19.14 -85.76 -5.41
N GLU A 318 -20.42 -85.78 -5.80
CA GLU A 318 -21.04 -84.72 -6.62
C GLU A 318 -20.98 -83.35 -5.93
N VAL A 319 -21.30 -83.29 -4.63
CA VAL A 319 -21.19 -82.06 -3.84
C VAL A 319 -19.73 -81.62 -3.65
N SER A 320 -18.77 -82.55 -3.51
CA SER A 320 -17.34 -82.21 -3.49
C SER A 320 -16.85 -81.66 -4.84
N ASN A 321 -17.26 -82.29 -5.96
CA ASN A 321 -16.92 -81.85 -7.31
C ASN A 321 -17.46 -80.45 -7.58
N ALA A 322 -18.75 -80.21 -7.30
CA ALA A 322 -19.37 -78.91 -7.50
C ALA A 322 -18.81 -77.81 -6.57
N ILE A 323 -18.30 -78.17 -5.37
CA ILE A 323 -17.56 -77.24 -4.51
C ILE A 323 -16.18 -76.91 -5.12
N GLU A 324 -15.49 -77.89 -5.70
CA GLU A 324 -14.17 -77.68 -6.29
C GLU A 324 -14.23 -76.93 -7.63
N GLU A 325 -15.21 -77.24 -8.49
CA GLU A 325 -15.55 -76.47 -9.69
C GLU A 325 -15.93 -75.03 -9.32
N ALA A 326 -16.73 -74.83 -8.27
CA ALA A 326 -17.08 -73.49 -7.78
C ALA A 326 -15.86 -72.71 -7.24
N ARG A 327 -14.89 -73.38 -6.60
CA ARG A 327 -13.63 -72.75 -6.15
C ARG A 327 -12.71 -72.35 -7.30
N GLN A 328 -12.62 -73.20 -8.33
CA GLN A 328 -11.84 -72.88 -9.54
C GLN A 328 -12.51 -71.73 -10.31
N THR A 329 -13.84 -71.74 -10.40
CA THR A 329 -14.62 -70.73 -11.13
C THR A 329 -14.78 -69.42 -10.37
N SER A 330 -14.72 -69.37 -9.03
CA SER A 330 -14.98 -68.14 -8.26
C SER A 330 -13.96 -67.02 -8.49
N ALA A 331 -12.75 -67.36 -8.95
CA ALA A 331 -11.72 -66.39 -9.30
C ALA A 331 -12.07 -65.58 -10.57
N GLU A 332 -12.77 -66.18 -11.53
CA GLU A 332 -13.06 -65.58 -12.84
C GLU A 332 -14.54 -65.20 -13.01
N ASN A 333 -15.46 -66.05 -12.54
CA ASN A 333 -16.91 -65.88 -12.66
C ASN A 333 -17.65 -66.36 -11.39
N PRO A 334 -17.63 -65.56 -10.31
CA PRO A 334 -18.25 -65.95 -9.04
C PRO A 334 -19.79 -66.02 -9.09
N ASP A 335 -20.45 -65.27 -9.99
CA ASP A 335 -21.89 -65.43 -10.23
C ASP A 335 -22.21 -66.81 -10.84
N GLY A 336 -21.36 -67.29 -11.76
CA GLY A 336 -21.42 -68.65 -12.29
C GLY A 336 -21.23 -69.70 -11.19
N ALA A 337 -20.24 -69.52 -10.32
CA ALA A 337 -19.98 -70.39 -9.16
C ALA A 337 -21.14 -70.41 -8.16
N LEU A 338 -21.72 -69.26 -7.80
CA LEU A 338 -22.93 -69.19 -6.97
C LEU A 338 -24.14 -69.80 -7.69
N GLY A 339 -24.24 -69.67 -9.00
CA GLY A 339 -25.26 -70.33 -9.81
C GLY A 339 -25.15 -71.87 -9.72
N LEU A 340 -23.94 -72.41 -9.81
CA LEU A 340 -23.66 -73.84 -9.66
C LEU A 340 -24.03 -74.34 -8.26
N LEU A 341 -23.52 -73.70 -7.20
CA LEU A 341 -23.78 -74.08 -5.82
C LEU A 341 -25.28 -74.01 -5.46
N LYS A 342 -26.04 -73.03 -5.99
CA LYS A 342 -27.50 -72.96 -5.83
C LYS A 342 -28.20 -74.14 -6.52
N ARG A 343 -27.77 -74.54 -7.72
CA ARG A 343 -28.35 -75.69 -8.45
C ARG A 343 -28.13 -76.99 -7.67
N THR A 344 -26.91 -77.25 -7.20
CA THR A 344 -26.60 -78.48 -6.45
C THR A 344 -27.23 -78.48 -5.06
N LEU A 345 -27.36 -77.34 -4.38
CA LEU A 345 -28.11 -77.23 -3.12
C LEU A 345 -29.59 -77.59 -3.31
N ASN A 346 -30.22 -77.14 -4.39
CA ASN A 346 -31.61 -77.50 -4.71
C ASN A 346 -31.76 -78.99 -5.05
N PHE A 347 -30.78 -79.57 -5.77
CA PHE A 347 -30.74 -81.01 -6.07
C PHE A 347 -30.63 -81.86 -4.80
N VAL A 348 -29.70 -81.53 -3.89
CA VAL A 348 -29.55 -82.18 -2.58
C VAL A 348 -30.85 -82.11 -1.76
N LYS A 349 -31.50 -80.94 -1.71
CA LYS A 349 -32.78 -80.76 -1.01
C LYS A 349 -33.90 -81.64 -1.57
N SER A 350 -33.98 -81.77 -2.89
CA SER A 350 -35.00 -82.57 -3.58
C SER A 350 -34.81 -84.10 -3.43
N THR A 351 -33.64 -84.56 -3.01
CA THR A 351 -33.32 -86.00 -2.98
C THR A 351 -33.85 -86.69 -1.72
N SER A 352 -34.92 -87.48 -1.84
CA SER A 352 -35.50 -88.28 -0.73
C SER A 352 -34.57 -89.36 -0.17
N ASP A 353 -33.76 -89.97 -1.04
CA ASP A 353 -33.16 -91.30 -0.82
C ASP A 353 -31.85 -91.30 -0.01
N ILE A 354 -31.53 -90.18 0.63
CA ILE A 354 -30.30 -89.99 1.41
C ILE A 354 -30.68 -89.70 2.86
N ASP A 355 -29.88 -90.25 3.77
CA ASP A 355 -29.94 -89.98 5.21
C ASP A 355 -30.08 -88.49 5.56
N VAL A 356 -30.81 -88.20 6.63
CA VAL A 356 -31.21 -86.85 7.03
C VAL A 356 -30.01 -86.06 7.57
N ASP A 357 -29.17 -86.68 8.40
CA ASP A 357 -28.00 -86.00 8.96
C ASP A 357 -26.95 -85.75 7.88
N LEU A 358 -26.71 -86.71 7.00
CA LEU A 358 -25.85 -86.53 5.82
C LEU A 358 -26.37 -85.40 4.91
N ARG A 359 -27.69 -85.31 4.67
CA ARG A 359 -28.28 -84.22 3.88
C ARG A 359 -28.02 -82.87 4.54
N GLN A 360 -28.27 -82.75 5.85
CA GLN A 360 -27.97 -81.52 6.60
C GLN A 360 -26.49 -81.18 6.64
N GLN A 361 -25.57 -82.16 6.61
CA GLN A 361 -24.13 -81.92 6.49
C GLN A 361 -23.76 -81.37 5.11
N LEU A 362 -24.28 -81.96 4.03
CA LEU A 362 -24.04 -81.50 2.65
C LEU A 362 -24.65 -80.12 2.39
N GLU A 363 -25.86 -79.86 2.87
CA GLU A 363 -26.48 -78.54 2.80
C GLU A 363 -25.68 -77.48 3.56
N ARG A 364 -25.21 -77.77 4.79
CA ARG A 364 -24.32 -76.85 5.52
C ARG A 364 -23.02 -76.60 4.75
N ARG A 365 -22.40 -77.62 4.18
CA ARG A 365 -21.15 -77.50 3.40
C ARG A 365 -21.32 -76.63 2.15
N LEU A 366 -22.44 -76.78 1.43
CA LEU A 366 -22.78 -75.95 0.27
C LEU A 366 -23.11 -74.50 0.67
N ASN A 367 -23.91 -74.30 1.72
CA ASN A 367 -24.24 -72.95 2.20
C ASN A 367 -23.00 -72.20 2.69
N ASN A 368 -22.07 -72.86 3.38
CA ASN A 368 -20.80 -72.25 3.79
C ASN A 368 -19.98 -71.82 2.56
N MET A 369 -19.82 -72.69 1.55
CA MET A 369 -19.12 -72.33 0.31
C MET A 369 -19.81 -71.17 -0.45
N MET A 370 -21.15 -71.07 -0.38
CA MET A 370 -21.89 -69.93 -0.93
C MET A 370 -21.67 -68.63 -0.14
N VAL A 371 -21.37 -68.70 1.16
CA VAL A 371 -20.95 -67.53 1.97
C VAL A 371 -19.49 -67.16 1.63
N ASP A 372 -18.60 -68.15 1.51
CA ASP A 372 -17.20 -67.94 1.14
C ASP A 372 -17.10 -67.20 -0.22
N VAL A 373 -17.77 -67.71 -1.26
CA VAL A 373 -17.77 -67.09 -2.60
C VAL A 373 -18.41 -65.69 -2.59
N ARG A 374 -19.45 -65.44 -1.79
CA ARG A 374 -20.01 -64.08 -1.62
C ARG A 374 -19.01 -63.13 -0.98
N SER A 375 -18.30 -63.56 0.07
CA SER A 375 -17.26 -62.74 0.69
C SER A 375 -16.12 -62.40 -0.28
N GLN A 376 -15.76 -63.35 -1.18
CA GLN A 376 -14.80 -63.11 -2.26
C GLN A 376 -15.32 -62.10 -3.28
N MET A 377 -16.62 -62.12 -3.62
CA MET A 377 -17.25 -61.10 -4.49
C MET A 377 -17.16 -59.71 -3.86
N GLU A 378 -17.59 -59.55 -2.61
CA GLU A 378 -17.58 -58.24 -1.92
C GLU A 378 -16.16 -57.68 -1.78
N VAL A 379 -15.16 -58.54 -1.52
CA VAL A 379 -13.74 -58.15 -1.49
C VAL A 379 -13.20 -57.80 -2.88
N ALA A 380 -13.63 -58.51 -3.94
CA ALA A 380 -13.24 -58.20 -5.32
C ALA A 380 -13.89 -56.92 -5.84
N GLU A 381 -15.16 -56.68 -5.53
CA GLU A 381 -15.91 -55.48 -5.90
C GLU A 381 -15.37 -54.24 -5.16
N THR A 382 -15.19 -54.31 -3.84
CA THR A 382 -14.56 -53.21 -3.09
C THR A 382 -13.11 -52.96 -3.52
N ARG A 383 -12.35 -53.97 -3.97
CA ARG A 383 -11.05 -53.79 -4.62
C ARG A 383 -11.16 -53.06 -5.96
N ARG A 384 -12.10 -53.44 -6.84
CA ARG A 384 -12.36 -52.76 -8.12
C ARG A 384 -12.77 -51.30 -7.91
N ILE A 385 -13.69 -51.03 -6.98
CA ILE A 385 -14.13 -49.67 -6.63
C ILE A 385 -12.95 -48.82 -6.13
N ARG A 386 -12.11 -49.36 -5.23
CA ARG A 386 -10.90 -48.65 -4.78
C ARG A 386 -9.91 -48.37 -5.90
N GLN A 387 -9.67 -49.32 -6.81
CA GLN A 387 -8.81 -49.10 -7.98
C GLN A 387 -9.37 -48.03 -8.92
N GLN A 388 -10.68 -48.04 -9.17
CA GLN A 388 -11.35 -47.02 -9.99
C GLN A 388 -11.32 -45.63 -9.33
N GLN A 389 -11.48 -45.55 -8.00
CA GLN A 389 -11.30 -44.32 -7.23
C GLN A 389 -9.87 -43.79 -7.29
N GLN A 390 -8.85 -44.66 -7.17
CA GLN A 390 -7.44 -44.28 -7.31
C GLN A 390 -7.13 -43.76 -8.72
N LEU A 391 -7.63 -44.42 -9.77
CA LEU A 391 -7.46 -43.95 -11.16
C LEU A 391 -8.13 -42.58 -11.38
N ALA A 392 -9.36 -42.39 -10.87
CA ALA A 392 -10.05 -41.10 -10.97
C ALA A 392 -9.33 -39.98 -10.19
N GLN A 393 -8.77 -40.28 -9.01
CA GLN A 393 -7.96 -39.33 -8.23
C GLN A 393 -6.66 -38.96 -8.95
N LEU A 394 -5.97 -39.92 -9.56
CA LEU A 394 -4.76 -39.67 -10.37
C LEU A 394 -5.08 -38.83 -11.60
N GLU A 395 -6.21 -39.08 -12.27
CA GLU A 395 -6.64 -38.27 -13.41
C GLU A 395 -7.02 -36.84 -13.00
N GLN A 396 -7.71 -36.66 -11.87
CA GLN A 396 -7.98 -35.33 -11.30
C GLN A 396 -6.69 -34.58 -10.93
N GLN A 397 -5.75 -35.25 -10.27
CA GLN A 397 -4.43 -34.66 -9.96
C GLN A 397 -3.69 -34.25 -11.23
N LYS A 398 -3.70 -35.10 -12.27
CA LYS A 398 -3.07 -34.77 -13.54
C LYS A 398 -3.71 -33.53 -14.17
N ARG A 399 -5.04 -33.46 -14.26
CA ARG A 399 -5.75 -32.28 -14.82
C ARG A 399 -5.43 -30.98 -14.07
N LEU A 400 -5.22 -31.04 -12.76
CA LEU A 400 -4.80 -29.87 -11.97
C LEU A 400 -3.35 -29.44 -12.29
N VAL A 401 -2.44 -30.39 -12.46
CA VAL A 401 -1.06 -30.09 -12.92
C VAL A 401 -1.05 -29.56 -14.35
N ASP A 402 -1.80 -30.18 -15.26
CA ASP A 402 -1.97 -29.74 -16.64
C ASP A 402 -2.55 -28.31 -16.70
N GLN A 403 -3.45 -27.93 -15.77
CA GLN A 403 -3.97 -26.55 -15.67
C GLN A 403 -2.90 -25.56 -15.18
N VAL A 404 -2.15 -25.87 -14.11
CA VAL A 404 -1.09 -24.99 -13.57
C VAL A 404 -0.01 -24.75 -14.62
N LEU A 405 0.40 -25.78 -15.37
CA LEU A 405 1.35 -25.62 -16.48
C LEU A 405 0.83 -24.68 -17.58
N LEU A 406 -0.47 -24.75 -17.90
CA LEU A 406 -1.12 -23.82 -18.83
C LEU A 406 -1.32 -22.41 -18.25
N GLU A 407 -1.09 -22.20 -16.96
CA GLU A 407 -1.11 -20.88 -16.31
C GLU A 407 0.31 -20.30 -16.26
N ASP A 408 1.32 -21.12 -15.91
CA ASP A 408 2.76 -20.80 -16.05
C ASP A 408 3.14 -20.42 -17.49
N GLU A 409 2.73 -21.20 -18.51
CA GLU A 409 3.04 -20.91 -19.92
C GLU A 409 2.47 -19.56 -20.40
N LYS A 410 1.28 -19.19 -19.93
CA LYS A 410 0.68 -17.88 -20.24
C LYS A 410 1.41 -16.75 -19.54
N LEU A 411 1.81 -16.96 -18.28
CA LEU A 411 2.59 -15.99 -17.54
C LEU A 411 3.95 -15.73 -18.23
N GLU A 412 4.65 -16.79 -18.66
CA GLU A 412 5.90 -16.63 -19.41
C GLU A 412 5.70 -15.82 -20.71
N GLN A 413 4.64 -16.10 -21.48
CA GLN A 413 4.30 -15.34 -22.68
C GLN A 413 3.98 -13.86 -22.40
N LEU A 414 3.29 -13.55 -21.30
CA LEU A 414 3.04 -12.16 -20.87
C LEU A 414 4.36 -11.45 -20.50
N ILE A 415 5.23 -12.13 -19.74
CA ILE A 415 6.52 -11.58 -19.33
C ILE A 415 7.44 -11.34 -20.53
N ASP A 416 7.49 -12.24 -21.52
CA ASP A 416 8.23 -12.03 -22.76
C ASP A 416 7.66 -10.90 -23.62
N ARG A 417 6.33 -10.75 -23.67
CA ARG A 417 5.71 -9.60 -24.32
C ARG A 417 6.11 -8.27 -23.64
N VAL A 418 6.16 -8.23 -22.30
CA VAL A 418 6.67 -7.05 -21.56
C VAL A 418 8.15 -6.79 -21.90
N ARG A 419 8.99 -7.83 -21.97
CA ARG A 419 10.40 -7.69 -22.37
C ARG A 419 10.54 -7.10 -23.79
N SER A 420 9.69 -7.54 -24.73
CA SER A 420 9.66 -6.99 -26.10
C SER A 420 9.25 -5.52 -26.11
N LEU A 421 8.12 -5.17 -25.48
CA LEU A 421 7.61 -3.80 -25.45
C LEU A 421 8.59 -2.82 -24.76
N ILE A 422 9.30 -3.26 -23.72
CA ILE A 422 10.39 -2.49 -23.09
C ILE A 422 11.62 -2.35 -24.01
N GLN A 423 11.85 -3.26 -24.97
CA GLN A 423 12.85 -3.06 -26.02
C GLN A 423 12.35 -2.10 -27.11
N ASP A 424 11.10 -2.21 -27.54
CA ASP A 424 10.50 -1.31 -28.55
C ASP A 424 10.50 0.14 -28.05
N GLY A 425 10.19 0.35 -26.77
CA GLY A 425 10.32 1.65 -26.10
C GLY A 425 11.75 2.21 -26.12
N LYS A 426 12.78 1.36 -25.96
CA LYS A 426 14.20 1.78 -26.05
C LYS A 426 14.63 2.13 -27.47
N HIS A 427 13.94 1.63 -28.49
CA HIS A 427 14.17 1.98 -29.90
C HIS A 427 13.33 3.20 -30.35
N GLY A 428 12.58 3.84 -29.44
CA GLY A 428 11.89 5.11 -29.66
C GLY A 428 10.36 5.02 -29.68
N ASN A 429 9.76 3.83 -29.56
CA ASN A 429 8.31 3.70 -29.43
C ASN A 429 7.85 4.00 -28.00
N SER A 430 7.78 5.29 -27.64
CA SER A 430 7.23 5.84 -26.39
C SER A 430 6.10 5.01 -25.79
N ASP A 431 5.13 4.67 -26.62
CA ASP A 431 3.82 4.21 -26.17
C ASP A 431 3.85 2.71 -25.82
N ALA A 432 4.86 1.98 -26.31
CA ALA A 432 5.16 0.61 -25.89
C ALA A 432 5.51 0.50 -24.40
N TYR A 433 5.97 1.57 -23.74
CA TYR A 433 6.14 1.54 -22.27
C TYR A 433 4.79 1.51 -21.53
N GLU A 434 3.75 2.16 -22.05
CA GLU A 434 2.41 2.14 -21.46
C GLU A 434 1.69 0.82 -21.80
N GLU A 435 1.91 0.26 -22.99
CA GLU A 435 1.49 -1.12 -23.29
C GLU A 435 2.21 -2.14 -22.40
N ALA A 436 3.52 -1.98 -22.15
CA ALA A 436 4.28 -2.86 -21.25
C ALA A 436 3.72 -2.81 -19.82
N GLU A 437 3.36 -1.62 -19.33
CA GLU A 437 2.70 -1.47 -18.03
C GLU A 437 1.35 -2.20 -18.01
N ALA A 438 0.51 -2.00 -19.03
CA ALA A 438 -0.80 -2.65 -19.12
C ALA A 438 -0.70 -4.18 -19.17
N VAL A 439 0.23 -4.74 -19.95
CA VAL A 439 0.48 -6.20 -20.00
C VAL A 439 1.03 -6.71 -18.67
N SER A 440 1.91 -5.96 -18.00
CA SER A 440 2.40 -6.29 -16.66
C SER A 440 1.31 -6.32 -15.59
N ARG A 441 0.33 -5.39 -15.65
CA ARG A 441 -0.81 -5.41 -14.72
C ARG A 441 -1.63 -6.68 -14.89
N VAL A 442 -1.92 -7.10 -16.12
CA VAL A 442 -2.60 -8.39 -16.42
C VAL A 442 -1.83 -9.59 -15.86
N ALA A 443 -0.49 -9.58 -15.92
CA ALA A 443 0.33 -10.64 -15.33
C ALA A 443 0.24 -10.69 -13.78
N VAL A 444 0.17 -9.52 -13.11
CA VAL A 444 0.00 -9.43 -11.66
C VAL A 444 -1.42 -9.77 -11.21
N ASP A 445 -2.43 -9.39 -11.98
CA ASP A 445 -3.83 -9.75 -11.72
C ASP A 445 -4.10 -11.25 -11.93
N MET A 446 -3.33 -11.90 -12.82
CA MET A 446 -3.38 -13.35 -13.04
C MET A 446 -2.74 -14.14 -11.88
N GLU A 447 -1.57 -13.73 -11.38
CA GLU A 447 -0.97 -14.31 -10.18
C GLU A 447 -0.59 -13.24 -9.12
N PRO A 448 -1.51 -12.87 -8.23
CA PRO A 448 -1.26 -11.88 -7.18
C PRO A 448 -0.12 -12.31 -6.23
N GLY A 449 0.95 -11.52 -6.20
CA GLY A 449 2.15 -11.80 -5.40
C GLY A 449 3.22 -12.63 -6.10
N ASN A 450 3.05 -12.99 -7.38
CA ASN A 450 4.11 -13.57 -8.19
C ASN A 450 5.28 -12.60 -8.34
N GLY A 451 6.49 -13.06 -8.03
CA GLY A 451 7.71 -12.24 -8.05
C GLY A 451 8.06 -11.70 -9.44
N PRO A 452 8.24 -12.57 -10.46
CA PRO A 452 8.40 -12.16 -11.87
C PRO A 452 7.35 -11.16 -12.37
N ALA A 453 6.07 -11.36 -12.10
CA ALA A 453 4.99 -10.45 -12.51
C ALA A 453 5.12 -9.07 -11.83
N THR A 454 5.34 -9.05 -10.52
CA THR A 454 5.52 -7.81 -9.75
C THR A 454 6.78 -7.04 -10.22
N ALA A 455 7.86 -7.76 -10.53
CA ALA A 455 9.08 -7.17 -11.08
C ALA A 455 8.90 -6.64 -12.51
N ALA A 456 8.14 -7.33 -13.36
CA ALA A 456 7.77 -6.86 -14.69
C ALA A 456 7.00 -5.52 -14.61
N LEU A 457 5.99 -5.44 -13.74
CA LEU A 457 5.24 -4.21 -13.51
C LEU A 457 6.14 -3.06 -13.09
N PHE A 458 6.92 -3.24 -12.02
CA PHE A 458 7.87 -2.23 -11.54
C PHE A 458 8.87 -1.78 -12.62
N THR A 459 9.38 -2.69 -13.44
CA THR A 459 10.33 -2.34 -14.50
C THR A 459 9.67 -1.62 -15.69
N SER A 460 8.43 -1.95 -16.06
CA SER A 460 7.67 -1.20 -17.08
C SER A 460 7.31 0.21 -16.61
N GLU A 461 6.76 0.35 -15.39
CA GLU A 461 6.44 1.65 -14.78
C GLU A 461 7.71 2.52 -14.68
N ALA A 462 8.79 1.99 -14.10
CA ALA A 462 10.04 2.74 -13.92
C ALA A 462 10.70 3.14 -15.25
N ALA A 463 10.65 2.28 -16.28
CA ALA A 463 11.20 2.60 -17.60
C ALA A 463 10.39 3.71 -18.29
N GLY A 464 9.05 3.62 -18.27
CA GLY A 464 8.17 4.63 -18.86
C GLY A 464 8.29 5.99 -18.17
N GLN A 465 8.37 6.02 -16.83
CA GLN A 465 8.58 7.27 -16.09
C GLN A 465 9.96 7.89 -16.35
N LEU A 466 11.01 7.08 -16.42
CA LEU A 466 12.38 7.52 -16.74
C LEU A 466 12.46 8.14 -18.14
N ASP A 467 11.85 7.51 -19.14
CA ASP A 467 11.78 8.04 -20.50
C ASP A 467 10.97 9.35 -20.57
N LYS A 468 9.78 9.40 -19.94
CA LYS A 468 8.98 10.64 -19.82
C LYS A 468 9.78 11.79 -19.20
N VAL A 469 10.56 11.52 -18.15
CA VAL A 469 11.45 12.51 -17.51
C VAL A 469 12.56 12.98 -18.46
N PHE A 470 13.19 12.09 -19.23
CA PHE A 470 14.22 12.48 -20.20
C PHE A 470 13.64 13.29 -21.37
N ARG A 471 12.50 12.88 -21.94
CA ARG A 471 11.81 13.64 -22.99
C ARG A 471 11.41 15.04 -22.51
N MET A 472 10.83 15.15 -21.32
CA MET A 472 10.48 16.46 -20.72
C MET A 472 11.70 17.31 -20.38
N ARG A 473 12.87 16.70 -20.12
CA ARG A 473 14.13 17.42 -19.92
C ARG A 473 14.72 17.95 -21.23
N SER A 474 14.68 17.17 -22.32
CA SER A 474 15.06 17.65 -23.66
C SER A 474 14.15 18.80 -24.08
N LEU A 475 12.84 18.56 -24.11
CA LEU A 475 11.85 19.56 -24.50
C LEU A 475 11.99 20.86 -23.72
N ARG A 476 12.32 20.82 -22.41
CA ARG A 476 12.61 22.03 -21.63
C ARG A 476 13.87 22.75 -22.10
N ALA A 477 14.95 22.05 -22.42
CA ALA A 477 16.18 22.65 -22.95
C ALA A 477 15.92 23.26 -24.34
N ASP A 478 15.22 22.52 -25.21
CA ASP A 478 14.86 22.94 -26.56
C ASP A 478 13.99 24.21 -26.54
N ARG A 479 12.90 24.22 -25.76
CA ARG A 479 12.03 25.41 -25.60
C ARG A 479 12.72 26.56 -24.87
N PHE A 480 13.68 26.30 -23.98
CA PHE A 480 14.49 27.35 -23.35
C PHE A 480 15.40 28.04 -24.37
N LEU A 481 16.05 27.28 -25.25
CA LEU A 481 16.86 27.83 -26.35
C LEU A 481 16.00 28.57 -27.38
N GLU A 482 14.84 28.05 -27.76
CA GLU A 482 13.86 28.78 -28.59
C GLU A 482 13.42 30.10 -27.93
N THR A 483 13.18 30.10 -26.61
CA THR A 483 12.78 31.32 -25.88
C THR A 483 13.90 32.35 -25.87
N LEU A 484 15.16 31.93 -25.63
CA LEU A 484 16.30 32.83 -25.73
C LEU A 484 16.49 33.36 -27.16
N TYR A 485 16.29 32.53 -28.19
CA TYR A 485 16.30 32.98 -29.58
C TYR A 485 15.21 34.03 -29.87
N GLN A 486 14.00 33.87 -29.34
CA GLN A 486 12.94 34.90 -29.45
C GLN A 486 13.30 36.18 -28.69
N VAL A 487 13.99 36.09 -27.54
CA VAL A 487 14.50 37.26 -26.82
C VAL A 487 15.55 37.99 -27.66
N GLU A 488 16.55 37.30 -28.22
CA GLU A 488 17.54 37.90 -29.12
C GLU A 488 16.89 38.50 -30.37
N LEU A 489 15.91 37.80 -30.98
CA LEU A 489 15.16 38.30 -32.14
C LEU A 489 14.33 39.56 -31.82
N SER A 490 13.90 39.75 -30.57
CA SER A 490 13.27 41.00 -30.11
C SER A 490 14.29 42.10 -29.73
N HIS A 491 15.57 41.75 -29.52
CA HIS A 491 16.66 42.71 -29.36
C HIS A 491 17.27 43.17 -30.68
N VAL A 492 17.07 42.43 -31.78
CA VAL A 492 17.39 42.92 -33.14
C VAL A 492 16.59 44.19 -33.40
N PRO A 493 17.22 45.37 -33.54
CA PRO A 493 16.49 46.58 -33.82
C PRO A 493 15.91 46.47 -35.22
N PHE A 494 14.58 46.56 -35.35
CA PHE A 494 13.98 46.84 -36.64
C PHE A 494 14.48 48.23 -37.09
N PRO A 495 15.16 48.35 -38.25
CA PRO A 495 15.58 49.66 -38.72
C PRO A 495 14.34 50.51 -38.98
N ASP A 496 14.37 51.77 -38.54
CA ASP A 496 13.25 52.72 -38.66
C ASP A 496 13.14 53.28 -40.11
N GLU A 497 13.43 52.41 -41.09
CA GLU A 497 13.38 52.64 -42.54
C GLU A 497 12.69 51.44 -43.22
N PRO A 498 11.37 51.51 -43.53
CA PRO A 498 10.46 52.61 -43.20
C PRO A 498 10.13 52.65 -41.70
N PRO A 499 9.92 53.85 -41.12
CA PRO A 499 9.60 53.97 -39.70
C PRO A 499 8.19 53.45 -39.40
N ILE A 500 7.81 53.40 -38.12
CA ILE A 500 6.44 53.07 -37.69
C ILE A 500 5.44 54.10 -38.25
N ARG A 501 4.97 53.83 -39.46
CA ARG A 501 3.95 54.64 -40.16
C ARG A 501 2.59 54.31 -39.58
N TRP A 502 2.22 55.06 -38.54
CA TRP A 502 0.83 55.19 -38.12
C TRP A 502 -0.09 55.39 -39.32
N PRO A 503 -1.26 54.71 -39.38
CA PRO A 503 -2.21 54.94 -40.46
C PRO A 503 -2.54 56.42 -40.60
N ALA A 504 -2.60 56.92 -41.84
CA ALA A 504 -2.92 58.31 -42.11
C ALA A 504 -4.26 58.70 -41.47
N ALA A 505 -4.43 59.98 -41.10
CA ALA A 505 -5.61 60.46 -40.38
C ALA A 505 -6.98 59.98 -40.93
N PRO A 506 -7.21 59.85 -42.26
CA PRO A 506 -8.44 59.29 -42.81
C PRO A 506 -8.78 57.86 -42.34
N VAL A 507 -7.78 57.04 -42.01
CA VAL A 507 -7.99 55.69 -41.48
C VAL A 507 -8.45 55.76 -40.03
N TRP A 508 -7.88 56.66 -39.23
CA TRP A 508 -8.30 56.88 -37.84
C TRP A 508 -9.69 57.48 -37.74
N THR A 509 -10.07 58.42 -38.61
CA THR A 509 -11.45 58.92 -38.69
C THR A 509 -12.41 57.82 -39.12
N ALA A 510 -12.09 57.04 -40.16
CA ALA A 510 -12.95 55.94 -40.60
C ALA A 510 -13.12 54.84 -39.52
N LEU A 511 -12.09 54.54 -38.74
CA LEU A 511 -12.18 53.65 -37.57
C LEU A 511 -13.06 54.25 -36.46
N THR A 512 -12.96 55.55 -36.21
CA THR A 512 -13.77 56.27 -35.21
C THR A 512 -15.24 56.33 -35.62
N GLU A 513 -15.53 56.59 -36.90
CA GLU A 513 -16.89 56.58 -37.44
C GLU A 513 -17.50 55.17 -37.44
N ARG A 514 -16.71 54.13 -37.76
CA ARG A 514 -17.13 52.74 -37.60
C ARG A 514 -17.44 52.38 -36.13
N ARG A 515 -16.76 53.02 -35.17
CA ARG A 515 -17.03 52.88 -33.73
C ARG A 515 -18.29 53.64 -33.27
N LYS A 516 -18.65 54.77 -33.88
CA LYS A 516 -19.89 55.53 -33.55
C LYS A 516 -21.15 54.66 -33.57
N LYS A 517 -21.23 53.66 -34.46
CA LYS A 517 -22.35 52.69 -34.50
C LYS A 517 -22.57 51.97 -33.15
N TRP A 518 -21.51 51.74 -32.39
CA TRP A 518 -21.55 51.02 -31.11
C TRP A 518 -21.56 51.96 -29.89
N ALA A 519 -21.55 53.28 -30.10
CA ALA A 519 -21.68 54.27 -29.03
C ALA A 519 -23.15 54.48 -28.60
N ALA A 520 -24.11 54.15 -29.46
CA ALA A 520 -25.54 54.18 -29.17
C ALA A 520 -26.03 52.78 -28.76
N VAL A 521 -25.67 52.35 -27.55
CA VAL A 521 -26.20 51.13 -26.91
C VAL A 521 -26.66 51.47 -25.49
N ASP A 522 -27.68 52.32 -25.38
CA ASP A 522 -28.59 52.22 -24.25
C ASP A 522 -29.61 51.11 -24.57
N LEU A 523 -29.92 50.25 -23.60
CA LEU A 523 -30.86 49.14 -23.80
C LEU A 523 -32.32 49.61 -23.71
N HIS A 524 -32.56 50.74 -23.05
CA HIS A 524 -33.87 51.37 -22.98
C HIS A 524 -34.12 52.16 -24.27
N ARG A 525 -35.08 51.71 -25.09
CA ARG A 525 -35.49 52.39 -26.31
C ARG A 525 -36.61 53.38 -25.98
N ASN A 526 -36.22 54.57 -25.52
CA ASN A 526 -37.12 55.68 -25.23
C ASN A 526 -38.16 55.88 -26.36
N SER A 527 -39.40 56.17 -25.99
CA SER A 527 -40.42 56.61 -26.94
C SER A 527 -40.00 57.94 -27.61
N PRO A 528 -40.43 58.20 -28.87
CA PRO A 528 -40.36 59.54 -29.47
C PRO A 528 -41.05 60.65 -28.66
N ALA A 529 -41.88 60.34 -27.66
CA ALA A 529 -42.38 61.30 -26.67
C ALA A 529 -41.37 61.56 -25.55
N GLU A 530 -40.87 60.51 -24.91
CA GLU A 530 -39.87 60.60 -23.84
C GLU A 530 -38.57 61.27 -24.32
N GLN A 531 -38.14 60.95 -25.55
CA GLN A 531 -36.98 61.60 -26.16
C GLN A 531 -37.19 63.11 -26.33
N ARG A 532 -38.41 63.56 -26.71
CA ARG A 532 -38.74 65.00 -26.72
C ARG A 532 -38.63 65.60 -25.32
N ILE A 533 -39.14 64.94 -24.28
CA ILE A 533 -39.01 65.41 -22.88
C ILE A 533 -37.53 65.53 -22.49
N PHE A 534 -36.67 64.56 -22.86
CA PHE A 534 -35.22 64.64 -22.61
C PHE A 534 -34.53 65.78 -23.38
N GLU A 535 -35.00 66.13 -24.57
CA GLU A 535 -34.48 67.25 -25.38
C GLU A 535 -34.95 68.61 -24.84
N GLU A 536 -36.23 68.76 -24.47
CA GLU A 536 -36.77 69.95 -23.80
C GLU A 536 -36.08 70.22 -22.46
N LEU A 537 -35.82 69.16 -21.67
CA LEU A 537 -35.09 69.23 -20.40
C LEU A 537 -33.67 69.82 -20.52
N GLN A 538 -33.09 69.87 -21.73
CA GLN A 538 -31.79 70.46 -22.01
C GLN A 538 -31.85 71.93 -22.47
N LYS A 539 -33.03 72.47 -22.77
CA LYS A 539 -33.21 73.87 -23.18
C LYS A 539 -33.18 74.81 -21.98
N GLU A 540 -32.83 76.06 -22.25
CA GLU A 540 -32.77 77.14 -21.27
C GLU A 540 -34.16 77.68 -20.93
N THR A 541 -34.30 78.16 -19.70
CA THR A 541 -35.57 78.51 -19.04
C THR A 541 -35.40 79.68 -18.09
N GLU A 542 -36.50 80.38 -17.86
CA GLU A 542 -36.64 81.39 -16.81
C GLU A 542 -37.75 80.91 -15.85
N ALA A 543 -37.50 81.07 -14.56
CA ALA A 543 -38.32 80.50 -13.49
C ALA A 543 -38.35 81.49 -12.32
N ASN A 544 -39.38 82.33 -12.26
CA ASN A 544 -39.51 83.40 -11.29
C ASN A 544 -40.87 83.29 -10.57
N PHE A 545 -40.89 82.51 -9.50
CA PHE A 545 -42.07 82.13 -8.74
C PHE A 545 -41.88 82.56 -7.28
N PRO A 546 -42.43 83.71 -6.86
CA PRO A 546 -42.43 84.13 -5.45
C PRO A 546 -43.73 83.66 -4.77
N ASP A 547 -43.61 82.61 -3.94
CA ASP A 547 -44.70 82.03 -3.14
C ASP A 547 -45.92 81.55 -3.97
N ILE A 548 -45.65 80.89 -5.11
CA ILE A 548 -46.67 80.34 -6.03
C ILE A 548 -46.81 78.82 -5.80
N PRO A 549 -48.03 78.24 -5.76
CA PRO A 549 -48.22 76.81 -5.49
C PRO A 549 -47.62 75.92 -6.58
N LEU A 550 -47.12 74.75 -6.17
CA LEU A 550 -46.45 73.78 -7.04
C LEU A 550 -47.31 73.35 -8.26
N SER A 551 -48.63 73.25 -8.09
CA SER A 551 -49.61 72.99 -9.16
C SER A 551 -49.53 73.99 -10.33
N GLU A 552 -49.48 75.29 -10.04
CA GLU A 552 -49.39 76.35 -11.04
C GLU A 552 -48.01 76.41 -11.69
N VAL A 553 -46.93 76.25 -10.89
CA VAL A 553 -45.55 76.20 -11.39
C VAL A 553 -45.35 75.08 -12.40
N MET A 554 -45.92 73.89 -12.16
CA MET A 554 -45.80 72.76 -13.08
C MET A 554 -46.72 72.89 -14.30
N THR A 555 -47.87 73.55 -14.16
CA THR A 555 -48.72 73.90 -15.31
C THR A 555 -47.99 74.88 -16.24
N TYR A 556 -47.33 75.89 -15.69
CA TYR A 556 -46.50 76.83 -16.46
C TYR A 556 -45.37 76.14 -17.25
N PHE A 557 -44.63 75.22 -16.62
CA PHE A 557 -43.58 74.48 -17.33
C PHE A 557 -44.13 73.52 -18.40
N ALA A 558 -45.30 72.92 -18.16
CA ALA A 558 -45.98 72.06 -19.13
C ALA A 558 -46.36 72.84 -20.40
N GLU A 559 -46.93 74.04 -20.24
CA GLU A 559 -47.27 74.93 -21.36
C GLU A 559 -46.02 75.48 -22.07
N LEU A 560 -45.04 75.99 -21.32
CA LEU A 560 -43.83 76.62 -21.87
C LEU A 560 -42.98 75.66 -22.73
N HIS A 561 -42.89 74.39 -22.33
CA HIS A 561 -42.11 73.37 -23.03
C HIS A 561 -42.95 72.42 -23.89
N ASN A 562 -44.28 72.55 -23.87
CA ASN A 562 -45.21 71.64 -24.56
C ASN A 562 -44.94 70.16 -24.19
N ILE A 563 -44.74 69.90 -22.89
CA ILE A 563 -44.53 68.57 -22.32
C ILE A 563 -45.65 68.25 -21.31
N THR A 564 -46.11 67.01 -21.28
CA THR A 564 -47.12 66.59 -20.32
C THR A 564 -46.45 66.31 -18.97
N ILE A 565 -46.88 67.04 -17.94
CA ILE A 565 -46.41 66.90 -16.56
C ILE A 565 -47.59 66.43 -15.70
N LEU A 566 -47.38 65.40 -14.88
CA LEU A 566 -48.36 64.87 -13.94
C LEU A 566 -47.77 64.86 -12.53
N ILE A 567 -48.53 65.32 -11.53
CA ILE A 567 -48.14 65.23 -10.12
C ILE A 567 -48.86 64.04 -9.49
N ASN A 568 -48.12 63.08 -8.96
CA ASN A 568 -48.68 61.90 -8.31
C ASN A 568 -49.17 62.26 -6.89
N SER A 569 -50.41 62.74 -6.77
CA SER A 569 -51.03 63.14 -5.49
C SER A 569 -50.97 62.07 -4.39
N ASN A 570 -50.97 60.79 -4.78
CA ASN A 570 -50.86 59.67 -3.84
C ASN A 570 -49.47 59.59 -3.21
N ASP A 571 -48.41 59.77 -4.01
CA ASP A 571 -47.03 59.70 -3.55
C ASP A 571 -46.71 60.88 -2.62
N LEU A 572 -47.14 62.10 -2.98
CA LEU A 572 -47.04 63.29 -2.13
C LEU A 572 -47.75 63.11 -0.79
N GLY A 573 -48.94 62.49 -0.80
CA GLY A 573 -49.74 62.24 0.40
C GLY A 573 -49.10 61.26 1.40
N GLU A 574 -48.24 60.34 0.94
CA GLU A 574 -47.49 59.42 1.83
C GLU A 574 -46.41 60.15 2.66
N GLU A 575 -45.84 61.24 2.14
CA GLU A 575 -44.89 62.12 2.86
C GLU A 575 -45.58 63.32 3.55
N GLY A 576 -46.92 63.42 3.47
CA GLY A 576 -47.71 64.49 4.07
C GLY A 576 -47.67 65.82 3.30
N LEU A 577 -47.19 65.80 2.05
CA LEU A 577 -47.10 66.95 1.16
C LEU A 577 -48.43 67.18 0.42
N THR A 578 -48.68 68.42 0.00
CA THR A 578 -49.85 68.79 -0.82
C THR A 578 -49.41 69.44 -2.13
N VAL A 579 -50.32 69.51 -3.11
CA VAL A 579 -50.05 70.10 -4.44
C VAL A 579 -49.99 71.63 -4.40
N ASP A 580 -50.36 72.23 -3.26
CA ASP A 580 -50.47 73.67 -3.03
C ASP A 580 -49.24 74.24 -2.28
N GLU A 581 -48.21 73.43 -2.04
CA GLU A 581 -46.97 73.85 -1.36
C GLU A 581 -46.30 75.03 -2.10
N PRO A 582 -45.97 76.14 -1.40
CA PRO A 582 -45.48 77.36 -2.05
C PRO A 582 -44.02 77.24 -2.48
N VAL A 583 -43.78 77.46 -3.78
CA VAL A 583 -42.45 77.56 -4.37
C VAL A 583 -41.98 79.01 -4.32
N ASN A 584 -40.80 79.25 -3.76
CA ASN A 584 -40.13 80.56 -3.74
C ASN A 584 -38.75 80.48 -4.39
N VAL A 585 -38.68 80.73 -5.70
CA VAL A 585 -37.50 80.53 -6.55
C VAL A 585 -37.42 81.60 -7.64
N SER A 586 -36.23 82.20 -7.84
CA SER A 586 -35.96 83.15 -8.93
C SER A 586 -34.66 82.78 -9.65
N LEU A 587 -34.78 82.31 -10.89
CA LEU A 587 -33.70 81.76 -11.73
C LEU A 587 -33.91 82.18 -13.20
N SER A 588 -32.81 82.44 -13.92
CA SER A 588 -32.82 82.78 -15.35
C SER A 588 -31.61 82.17 -16.06
N GLY A 589 -31.73 81.90 -17.36
CA GLY A 589 -30.64 81.34 -18.18
C GLY A 589 -30.17 79.94 -17.75
N ILE A 590 -31.03 79.15 -17.11
CA ILE A 590 -30.70 77.78 -16.66
C ILE A 590 -31.51 76.73 -17.41
N LYS A 591 -30.99 75.51 -17.49
CA LYS A 591 -31.72 74.40 -18.13
C LYS A 591 -32.95 73.98 -17.33
N LEU A 592 -34.04 73.58 -18.00
CA LEU A 592 -35.27 73.09 -17.36
C LEU A 592 -34.98 71.98 -16.33
N LYS A 593 -34.10 71.02 -16.68
CA LYS A 593 -33.63 69.97 -15.76
C LYS A 593 -33.03 70.52 -14.46
N SER A 594 -32.30 71.62 -14.53
CA SER A 594 -31.74 72.27 -13.35
C SER A 594 -32.80 73.05 -12.58
N ALA A 595 -33.73 73.74 -13.26
CA ALA A 595 -34.83 74.46 -12.63
C ALA A 595 -35.71 73.51 -11.80
N LEU A 596 -36.18 72.41 -12.40
CA LEU A 596 -36.98 71.38 -11.73
C LEU A 596 -36.23 70.75 -10.54
N ASN A 597 -34.92 70.46 -10.69
CA ASN A 597 -34.11 69.94 -9.59
C ASN A 597 -33.92 70.92 -8.42
N ILE A 598 -33.96 72.24 -8.68
CA ILE A 598 -33.86 73.27 -7.63
C ILE A 598 -35.22 73.51 -6.97
N ILE A 599 -36.33 73.39 -7.71
CA ILE A 599 -37.69 73.57 -7.20
C ILE A 599 -38.18 72.36 -6.39
N LEU A 600 -37.99 71.14 -6.90
CA LEU A 600 -38.57 69.92 -6.32
C LEU A 600 -37.78 69.40 -5.11
N LYS A 601 -36.44 69.41 -5.20
CA LYS A 601 -35.57 68.76 -4.21
C LYS A 601 -35.66 69.32 -2.77
N PRO A 602 -35.83 70.64 -2.53
CA PRO A 602 -36.03 71.16 -1.17
C PRO A 602 -37.31 70.65 -0.50
N ILE A 603 -38.32 70.28 -1.31
CA ILE A 603 -39.64 69.80 -0.88
C ILE A 603 -39.65 68.25 -0.73
N GLY A 604 -38.52 67.57 -0.99
CA GLY A 604 -38.43 66.10 -0.96
C GLY A 604 -38.87 65.41 -2.26
N LEU A 605 -39.22 66.19 -3.28
CA LEU A 605 -39.72 65.69 -4.55
C LEU A 605 -38.64 65.58 -5.63
N THR A 606 -38.94 64.79 -6.66
CA THR A 606 -38.15 64.64 -7.88
C THR A 606 -39.07 64.34 -9.06
N TYR A 607 -38.50 64.22 -10.26
CA TYR A 607 -39.24 63.85 -11.47
C TYR A 607 -38.70 62.55 -12.09
N VAL A 608 -39.59 61.76 -12.66
CA VAL A 608 -39.33 60.51 -13.38
C VAL A 608 -40.02 60.60 -14.75
N ILE A 609 -39.43 60.00 -15.79
CA ILE A 609 -40.00 59.97 -17.15
C ILE A 609 -40.33 58.52 -17.48
N GLU A 610 -41.61 58.24 -17.64
CA GLU A 610 -42.19 56.92 -17.90
C GLU A 610 -43.54 57.08 -18.58
N ASP A 611 -43.98 56.06 -19.34
CA ASP A 611 -45.30 56.02 -19.99
C ASP A 611 -45.58 57.25 -20.89
N GLU A 612 -44.53 57.79 -21.52
CA GLU A 612 -44.58 59.02 -22.34
C GLU A 612 -44.85 60.34 -21.58
N VAL A 613 -44.85 60.33 -20.24
CA VAL A 613 -45.15 61.48 -19.36
C VAL A 613 -43.99 61.81 -18.40
N MET A 614 -43.90 63.07 -17.96
CA MET A 614 -43.06 63.43 -16.82
C MET A 614 -43.89 63.38 -15.53
N LYS A 615 -43.64 62.37 -14.69
CA LYS A 615 -44.27 62.16 -13.40
C LYS A 615 -43.47 62.87 -12.31
N ILE A 616 -44.13 63.62 -11.43
CA ILE A 616 -43.54 64.22 -10.24
C ILE A 616 -43.98 63.39 -9.02
N THR A 617 -43.00 62.92 -8.26
CA THR A 617 -43.14 61.95 -7.18
C THR A 617 -42.09 62.22 -6.10
N THR A 618 -42.12 61.49 -4.99
CA THR A 618 -41.13 61.66 -3.91
C THR A 618 -39.80 61.00 -4.25
N ILE A 619 -38.72 61.44 -3.61
CA ILE A 619 -37.39 60.85 -3.83
C ILE A 619 -37.40 59.35 -3.48
N VAL A 620 -38.14 58.94 -2.44
CA VAL A 620 -38.23 57.53 -2.01
C VAL A 620 -38.82 56.65 -3.12
N LYS A 621 -39.94 57.05 -3.73
CA LYS A 621 -40.57 56.32 -4.84
C LYS A 621 -39.67 56.27 -6.08
N ALA A 622 -38.95 57.34 -6.37
CA ALA A 622 -38.05 57.40 -7.52
C ALA A 622 -36.81 56.50 -7.37
N ASP A 623 -36.27 56.34 -6.16
CA ASP A 623 -35.16 55.42 -5.87
C ASP A 623 -35.58 53.93 -5.92
N GLU A 624 -36.88 53.61 -5.94
CA GLU A 624 -37.39 52.27 -6.23
C GLU A 624 -37.44 51.94 -7.75
N ILE A 625 -37.27 52.94 -8.63
CA ILE A 625 -37.40 52.79 -10.09
C ILE A 625 -36.02 52.58 -10.75
N TYR A 626 -35.68 51.32 -10.99
CA TYR A 626 -34.38 50.91 -11.53
C TYR A 626 -34.35 50.84 -13.07
N SER A 627 -33.42 51.57 -13.71
CA SER A 627 -33.12 51.47 -15.15
C SER A 627 -31.81 50.70 -15.42
N THR A 628 -31.85 49.74 -16.34
CA THR A 628 -30.65 48.97 -16.74
C THR A 628 -29.88 49.73 -17.81
N ARG A 629 -28.59 50.02 -17.57
CA ARG A 629 -27.71 50.79 -18.48
C ARG A 629 -26.45 50.01 -18.81
N VAL A 630 -25.89 50.25 -20.00
CA VAL A 630 -24.64 49.63 -20.46
C VAL A 630 -23.54 50.69 -20.56
N TYR A 631 -22.37 50.38 -20.02
CA TYR A 631 -21.18 51.24 -20.11
C TYR A 631 -20.14 50.57 -21.03
N PRO A 632 -19.70 51.24 -22.12
CA PRO A 632 -18.61 50.72 -22.95
C PRO A 632 -17.27 50.86 -22.22
N VAL A 633 -16.53 49.77 -22.09
CA VAL A 633 -15.22 49.71 -21.42
C VAL A 633 -14.15 49.25 -22.42
N ALA A 634 -13.82 50.12 -23.38
CA ALA A 634 -12.78 49.91 -24.41
C ALA A 634 -12.32 51.24 -25.03
#